data_AF-A0A2G6NFZ6-F1
#
_entry.id   AF-A0A2G6NFZ6-F1
#
_cell.length_a   1.000
_cell.length_b   1.000
_cell.length_c   1.000
_cell.angle_alpha   90.00
_cell.angle_beta   90.00
_cell.angle_gamma   90.00
#
_symmetry.space_group_name_H-M   'P 1'
#
loop_
_entity.id
_entity.type
_entity.pdbx_description
1 polymer ?
#
loop_
_entity_poly.entity_id
_entity_poly.type
_entity_poly.pdbx_seq_one_letter_code
_entity_poly.pdbx_strand_id
1 'polypeptide(L)'
;MLTTKKILIAINYLILYVSLIFICSCMGYVEYVPIMLVVERGDHILKEEPSLITPEHIEAMKIILARYDEEYKVKDGKLYIKQLLQSDKDLLQNFTFKAESYRKEQKRNSVKGKM
;
A
#
# COMPACT_ATOMS: atom_id res chain seq x y z
N MET A 1 40.50 23.82 -16.71
CA MET A 1 40.45 22.41 -16.28
C MET A 1 40.06 22.20 -14.80
N LEU A 2 40.33 23.18 -13.90
CA LEU A 2 39.97 23.08 -12.48
C LEU A 2 38.47 23.24 -12.19
N THR A 3 37.77 24.01 -13.03
CA THR A 3 36.34 24.36 -12.89
C THR A 3 35.40 23.19 -13.20
N THR A 4 35.70 22.41 -14.25
CA THR A 4 34.89 21.25 -14.65
C THR A 4 34.92 20.13 -13.59
N LYS A 5 36.06 19.90 -12.93
CA LYS A 5 36.16 18.94 -11.82
C LYS A 5 35.30 19.33 -10.62
N LYS A 6 35.27 20.62 -10.26
CA LYS A 6 34.43 21.14 -9.15
C LYS A 6 32.94 20.98 -9.45
N ILE A 7 32.52 21.24 -10.69
CA ILE A 7 31.13 21.07 -11.13
C ILE A 7 30.72 19.59 -11.07
N LEU A 8 31.57 18.68 -11.55
CA LEU A 8 31.28 17.24 -11.51
C LEU A 8 31.13 16.72 -10.07
N ILE A 9 31.99 17.19 -9.16
CA ILE A 9 31.90 16.86 -7.73
C ILE A 9 30.59 17.37 -7.13
N ALA A 10 30.20 18.61 -7.43
CA ALA A 10 28.94 19.18 -6.94
C ALA A 10 27.71 18.40 -7.45
N ILE A 11 27.71 17.99 -8.73
CA ILE A 11 26.65 17.16 -9.32
C ILE A 11 26.56 15.81 -8.61
N ASN A 12 27.70 15.15 -8.35
CA ASN A 12 27.71 13.87 -7.63
C ASN A 12 27.15 14.00 -6.21
N TYR A 13 27.50 15.08 -5.48
CA TYR A 13 26.92 15.35 -4.16
C TYR A 13 25.42 15.61 -4.23
N LEU A 14 24.95 16.32 -5.25
CA LEU A 14 23.52 16.57 -5.45
C LEU A 14 22.76 15.26 -5.71
N ILE A 15 23.29 14.40 -6.59
CA ILE A 15 22.69 13.09 -6.89
C ILE A 15 22.64 12.23 -5.61
N LEU A 16 23.73 12.20 -4.83
CA LEU A 16 23.78 11.45 -3.58
C LEU A 16 22.74 11.97 -2.58
N TYR A 17 22.61 13.29 -2.46
CA TYR A 17 21.64 13.93 -1.57
C TYR A 17 20.19 13.62 -1.97
N VAL A 18 19.86 13.73 -3.26
CA VAL A 18 18.52 13.39 -3.78
C VAL A 18 18.21 11.90 -3.57
N SER A 19 19.20 11.03 -3.80
CA SER A 19 19.04 9.58 -3.58
C SER A 19 18.79 9.27 -2.10
N LEU A 20 19.50 9.94 -1.19
CA LEU A 20 19.33 9.76 0.26
C LEU A 20 17.92 10.20 0.71
N ILE A 21 17.43 11.32 0.20
CA ILE A 21 16.06 11.80 0.50
C ILE A 21 15.03 10.78 0.02
N PHE A 22 15.20 10.26 -1.21
CA PHE A 22 14.28 9.27 -1.79
C PHE A 22 14.25 7.97 -0.98
N ILE A 23 15.41 7.48 -0.52
CA ILE A 23 15.47 6.30 0.34
C ILE A 23 14.72 6.55 1.66
N CYS A 24 14.96 7.70 2.30
CA CYS A 24 14.29 8.04 3.56
C CYS A 24 12.77 8.16 3.39
N SER A 25 12.26 8.71 2.28
CA SER A 25 10.83 8.84 2.04
C SER A 25 10.13 7.50 1.78
N CYS A 26 10.84 6.50 1.23
CA CYS A 26 10.29 5.16 1.00
C CYS A 26 10.16 4.31 2.29
N MET A 27 10.83 4.68 3.38
CA MET A 27 10.85 3.88 4.62
C MET A 27 9.67 4.17 5.57
N GLY A 28 8.83 5.14 5.25
CA GLY A 28 7.68 5.53 6.08
C GLY A 28 6.56 4.48 6.11
N TYR A 29 5.79 4.50 7.20
CA TYR A 29 4.51 3.79 7.28
C TYR A 29 3.38 4.81 7.28
N VAL A 30 2.31 4.51 6.56
CA VAL A 30 1.11 5.34 6.46
C VAL A 30 -0.14 4.51 6.73
N GLU A 31 -1.19 5.17 7.20
CA GLU A 31 -2.47 4.53 7.45
C GLU A 31 -3.00 3.95 6.13
N TYR A 32 -3.38 2.68 6.16
CA TYR A 32 -3.92 1.98 5.01
C TYR A 32 -5.28 2.55 4.63
N VAL A 33 -5.41 2.97 3.37
CA VAL A 33 -6.68 3.36 2.77
C VAL A 33 -7.00 2.39 1.64
N PRO A 34 -8.12 1.64 1.70
CA PRO A 34 -8.51 0.69 0.65
C PRO A 34 -8.73 1.41 -0.67
N ILE A 35 -8.36 0.77 -1.78
CA ILE A 35 -8.62 1.29 -3.13
C ILE A 35 -9.46 0.27 -3.90
N MET A 36 -10.48 0.78 -4.61
CA MET A 36 -11.38 0.00 -5.46
C MET A 36 -11.36 0.54 -6.88
N LEU A 37 -11.58 -0.35 -7.84
CA LEU A 37 -11.81 0.00 -9.23
C LEU A 37 -13.30 0.32 -9.40
N VAL A 38 -13.60 1.54 -9.81
CA VAL A 38 -14.97 2.04 -10.04
C VAL A 38 -15.12 2.45 -11.49
N VAL A 39 -16.28 2.21 -12.09
CA VAL A 39 -16.59 2.70 -13.44
C VAL A 39 -17.34 4.02 -13.32
N GLU A 40 -16.69 5.13 -13.66
CA GLU A 40 -17.31 6.45 -13.74
C GLU A 40 -17.37 6.88 -15.22
N ARG A 41 -18.59 7.12 -15.73
CA ARG A 41 -18.84 7.59 -17.12
C ARG A 41 -18.21 6.73 -18.23
N GLY A 42 -18.03 5.44 -17.99
CA GLY A 42 -17.46 4.49 -18.96
C GLY A 42 -15.95 4.25 -18.78
N ASP A 43 -15.29 5.03 -17.92
CA ASP A 43 -13.88 4.87 -17.61
C ASP A 43 -13.68 4.14 -16.28
N HIS A 44 -12.65 3.29 -16.23
CA HIS A 44 -12.25 2.59 -15.01
C HIS A 44 -11.27 3.47 -14.24
N ILE A 45 -11.66 3.89 -13.04
CA ILE A 45 -10.84 4.73 -12.18
C ILE A 45 -10.58 4.05 -10.84
N LEU A 46 -9.39 4.28 -10.29
CA LEU A 46 -9.04 3.86 -8.94
C LEU A 46 -9.49 4.92 -7.95
N LYS A 47 -10.33 4.52 -6.99
CA LYS A 47 -10.89 5.39 -5.98
C LYS A 47 -10.66 4.82 -4.60
N GLU A 48 -10.30 5.69 -3.67
CA GLU A 48 -10.21 5.33 -2.25
C GLU A 48 -11.61 5.01 -1.70
N GLU A 49 -11.71 3.92 -0.94
CA GLU A 49 -12.95 3.47 -0.32
C GLU A 49 -12.74 3.17 1.18
N PRO A 50 -12.62 4.21 2.02
CA PRO A 50 -12.39 4.06 3.46
C PRO A 50 -13.52 3.29 4.17
N SER A 51 -14.72 3.24 3.59
CA SER A 51 -15.86 2.53 4.18
C SER A 51 -15.67 1.01 4.26
N LEU A 52 -14.71 0.45 3.50
CA LEU A 52 -14.35 -0.96 3.59
C LEU A 52 -13.55 -1.30 4.85
N ILE A 53 -13.05 -0.30 5.59
CA ILE A 53 -12.31 -0.52 6.83
C ILE A 53 -13.26 -1.06 7.91
N THR A 54 -13.21 -2.37 8.10
CA THR A 54 -13.80 -3.08 9.25
C THR A 54 -12.74 -3.95 9.90
N PRO A 55 -12.91 -4.39 11.17
CA PRO A 55 -11.98 -5.31 11.82
C PRO A 55 -11.73 -6.58 11.00
N GLU A 56 -12.77 -7.14 10.38
CA GLU A 56 -12.65 -8.34 9.55
C GLU A 56 -11.88 -8.06 8.24
N HIS A 57 -12.05 -6.87 7.67
CA HIS A 57 -11.28 -6.47 6.49
C HIS A 57 -9.81 -6.26 6.84
N ILE A 58 -9.50 -5.64 7.99
CA ILE A 58 -8.11 -5.48 8.46
C ILE A 58 -7.45 -6.83 8.67
N GLU A 59 -8.13 -7.80 9.32
CA GLU A 59 -7.59 -9.15 9.50
C GLU A 59 -7.38 -9.87 8.16
N ALA A 60 -8.32 -9.75 7.22
CA ALA A 60 -8.13 -10.28 5.87
C ALA A 60 -6.93 -9.63 5.18
N MET A 61 -6.77 -8.31 5.30
CA MET A 61 -5.66 -7.58 4.70
C MET A 61 -4.31 -7.99 5.29
N LYS A 62 -4.21 -8.19 6.60
CA LYS A 62 -3.00 -8.71 7.25
C LYS A 62 -2.57 -10.07 6.68
N ILE A 63 -3.53 -10.96 6.45
CA ILE A 63 -3.26 -12.29 5.85
C ILE A 63 -2.77 -12.16 4.42
N ILE A 64 -3.39 -11.26 3.63
CA ILE A 64 -2.95 -11.01 2.25
C ILE A 64 -1.54 -10.42 2.24
N LEU A 65 -1.27 -9.38 3.03
CA LEU A 65 0.06 -8.77 3.12
C LEU A 65 1.12 -9.79 3.53
N ALA A 66 0.86 -10.59 4.57
CA ALA A 66 1.77 -11.65 4.99
C ALA A 66 2.03 -12.72 3.91
N ARG A 67 1.03 -13.01 3.05
CA ARG A 67 1.20 -13.97 1.95
C ARG A 67 2.14 -13.48 0.85
N TYR A 68 2.26 -12.17 0.68
CA TYR A 68 3.13 -11.54 -0.32
C TYR A 68 4.40 -10.94 0.32
N ASP A 69 4.72 -11.32 1.55
CA ASP A 69 5.87 -10.83 2.32
C ASP A 69 5.91 -9.29 2.47
N GLU A 70 4.73 -8.65 2.47
CA GLU A 70 4.59 -7.21 2.61
C GLU A 70 4.59 -6.78 4.08
N GLU A 71 5.47 -5.85 4.41
CA GLU A 71 5.61 -5.33 5.78
C GLU A 71 4.43 -4.43 6.16
N TYR A 72 3.85 -4.68 7.35
CA TYR A 72 2.81 -3.84 7.92
C TYR A 72 2.96 -3.67 9.43
N LYS A 73 2.26 -2.68 9.99
CA LYS A 73 2.14 -2.43 11.43
C LYS A 73 0.68 -2.26 11.80
N VAL A 74 0.32 -2.65 13.02
CA VAL A 74 -1.00 -2.37 13.59
C VAL A 74 -0.81 -1.51 14.83
N LYS A 75 -1.48 -0.38 14.89
CA LYS A 75 -1.44 0.55 16.03
C LYS A 75 -2.83 1.14 16.23
N ASP A 76 -3.32 1.13 17.48
CA ASP A 76 -4.63 1.68 17.84
C ASP A 76 -5.79 1.11 17.00
N GLY A 77 -5.72 -0.18 16.65
CA GLY A 77 -6.71 -0.85 15.81
C GLY A 77 -6.66 -0.50 14.32
N LYS A 78 -5.72 0.36 13.90
CA LYS A 78 -5.52 0.77 12.51
C LYS A 78 -4.37 0.01 11.87
N LEU A 79 -4.53 -0.29 10.59
CA LEU A 79 -3.48 -0.91 9.77
C LEU A 79 -2.61 0.18 9.14
N TYR A 80 -1.30 0.01 9.23
CA TYR A 80 -0.30 0.86 8.61
C TYR A 80 0.56 0.04 7.65
N ILE A 81 0.70 0.51 6.42
CA ILE A 81 1.50 -0.13 5.37
C ILE A 81 2.66 0.77 4.96
N LYS A 82 3.65 0.22 4.24
CA LYS A 82 4.74 1.03 3.69
C LYS A 82 4.19 2.11 2.76
N GLN A 83 4.79 3.30 2.82
CA GLN A 83 4.48 4.41 1.92
C GLN A 83 4.60 4.00 0.43
N LEU A 84 5.58 3.15 0.11
CA LEU A 84 5.78 2.63 -1.24
C LEU A 84 4.55 1.84 -1.73
N LEU A 85 4.04 0.94 -0.90
CA LEU A 85 2.83 0.17 -1.20
C LEU A 85 1.60 1.08 -1.30
N GLN A 86 1.47 2.09 -0.44
CA GLN A 86 0.37 3.06 -0.54
C GLN A 86 0.42 3.89 -1.83
N SER A 87 1.62 4.17 -2.36
CA SER A 87 1.80 4.91 -3.61
C SER A 87 1.53 4.09 -4.87
N ASP A 88 1.70 2.77 -4.80
CA ASP A 88 1.35 1.85 -5.89
C ASP A 88 -0.15 1.49 -5.83
N LYS A 89 -0.96 2.33 -6.47
CA LYS A 89 -2.43 2.21 -6.41
C LYS A 89 -2.95 0.92 -7.04
N ASP A 90 -2.29 0.42 -8.08
CA ASP A 90 -2.70 -0.82 -8.76
C ASP A 90 -2.42 -2.03 -7.87
N LEU A 91 -1.23 -2.08 -7.26
CA LEU A 91 -0.89 -3.15 -6.32
C LEU A 91 -1.79 -3.11 -5.08
N LEU A 92 -2.02 -1.91 -4.52
CA LEU A 92 -2.87 -1.74 -3.36
C LEU A 92 -4.33 -2.13 -3.64
N GLN A 93 -4.85 -1.78 -4.83
CA GLN A 93 -6.19 -2.20 -5.25
C GLN A 93 -6.27 -3.73 -5.36
N ASN A 94 -5.26 -4.37 -5.94
CA ASN A 94 -5.21 -5.82 -6.04
C ASN A 94 -5.22 -6.50 -4.67
N PHE A 95 -4.46 -6.00 -3.70
CA PHE A 95 -4.49 -6.52 -2.33
C PHE A 95 -5.83 -6.25 -1.64
N THR A 96 -6.38 -5.05 -1.80
CA THR A 96 -7.72 -4.70 -1.29
C THR A 96 -8.78 -5.67 -1.81
N PHE A 97 -8.77 -5.96 -3.11
CA PHE A 97 -9.70 -6.90 -3.74
C PHE A 97 -9.53 -8.34 -3.21
N LYS A 98 -8.29 -8.80 -3.04
CA LYS A 98 -8.00 -10.13 -2.47
C LYS A 98 -8.46 -10.24 -1.02
N ALA A 99 -8.24 -9.20 -0.21
CA ALA A 99 -8.68 -9.14 1.18
C ALA A 99 -10.21 -9.19 1.28
N GLU A 100 -10.90 -8.44 0.42
CA GLU A 100 -12.36 -8.43 0.39
C GLU A 100 -12.94 -9.78 -0.07
N SER A 101 -12.32 -10.43 -1.04
CA SER A 101 -12.69 -11.77 -1.49
C SER A 101 -12.52 -12.81 -0.38
N TYR A 102 -11.37 -12.78 0.31
CA TYR A 102 -11.08 -13.66 1.44
C TYR A 102 -12.09 -13.48 2.58
N ARG A 103 -12.41 -12.23 2.94
CA ARG A 103 -13.39 -11.89 3.97
C ARG A 103 -14.78 -12.45 3.65
N LYS A 104 -15.23 -12.30 2.39
CA LYS A 104 -16.52 -12.84 1.92
C LYS A 104 -16.55 -14.37 1.97
N GLU A 105 -15.46 -15.03 1.62
CA GLU A 105 -15.34 -16.50 1.68
C GLU A 105 -15.44 -17.02 3.11
N GLN A 106 -14.72 -16.43 4.06
CA GLN A 106 -14.80 -16.78 5.48
C GLN A 106 -16.21 -16.62 6.04
N LYS A 107 -16.90 -15.54 5.65
CA LYS A 107 -18.31 -15.33 6.04
C LYS A 107 -19.24 -16.41 5.48
N ARG A 108 -19.01 -16.89 4.25
CA ARG A 108 -19.79 -17.99 3.66
C ARG A 108 -19.54 -19.32 4.37
N ASN A 109 -18.29 -19.62 4.68
CA ASN A 109 -17.91 -20.89 5.34
C ASN A 109 -18.42 -20.97 6.78
N SER A 110 -18.44 -19.85 7.51
CA SER A 110 -19.00 -19.79 8.87
C SER A 110 -20.53 -19.96 8.93
N VAL A 111 -21.24 -19.59 7.86
CA VAL A 111 -22.69 -19.84 7.74
C VAL A 111 -22.97 -21.31 7.42
N LYS A 112 -22.20 -21.91 6.51
CA LYS A 112 -22.36 -23.34 6.14
C LYS A 112 -22.01 -24.30 7.27
N GLY A 113 -21.01 -23.98 8.10
CA GLY A 113 -20.64 -24.82 9.26
C GLY A 113 -21.62 -24.76 10.43
N LYS A 114 -22.67 -23.93 10.36
CA LYS A 114 -23.74 -23.83 11.36
C LYS A 114 -25.05 -24.51 10.93
N MET A 115 -25.12 -25.03 9.71
CA MET A 115 -26.20 -25.89 9.21
C MET A 115 -25.79 -27.35 9.35
#